data_AF-A0A8R1ISE9-F1
#
_entry.id   AF-A0A8R1ISE9-F1
#
_cell.length_a   1.000
_cell.length_b   1.000
_cell.length_c   1.000
_cell.angle_alpha   90.00
_cell.angle_beta   90.00
_cell.angle_gamma   90.00
#
_symmetry.space_group_name_H-M   'P 1'
#
loop_
_entity.id
_entity.type
_entity.pdbx_description
1 polymer ?
#
loop_
_entity_poly.entity_id
_entity_poly.type
_entity_poly.pdbx_seq_one_letter_code
_entity_poly.pdbx_strand_id
1 'polypeptide(L)'
;MSSSEQSDASAPGTPVKSSSAGSSPASSPPQSEPKRKALLTDSSDESDHKPQPQRQFSRNTIKNSVLRDAPDLPKRIDQLISLYQRALRCATTQLEEIYQEAQLFCEEADQANQLADLKKLFEATMKQKRQLDEFEPLINDPKTQKQGLKQFLAFEKKSEMPARIQNAHERLVSELDDDEDVWCAYGDWTEKVLKLPQVSVEVYERALRHCPFSYVLHQQALLAFERAKRSEEVIDALWEKSKQNVINSADEGRGLYRTYVYLLRRRIVQSGSGDFTPMAEVFDEGAAILKEWFSMAWDTDTEYRRMQAYFYASVMKDMNRARQIWNDILASGFGRFAGKWLEAVQLERQFGDNENARKYLNKVRFKC
;
A
#
# COMPACT_ATOMS: atom_id res chain seq x y z
N MET A 1 -9.18 31.20 63.09
CA MET A 1 -10.09 32.29 63.49
C MET A 1 -9.61 33.56 62.82
N SER A 2 -10.35 34.09 61.85
CA SER A 2 -10.29 35.50 61.41
C SER A 2 -11.58 35.84 60.65
N SER A 3 -12.27 36.86 61.15
CA SER A 3 -13.31 37.63 60.46
C SER A 3 -12.71 38.47 59.31
N SER A 4 -13.45 39.11 58.40
CA SER A 4 -14.71 38.86 57.67
C SER A 4 -15.31 40.21 57.23
N GLU A 5 -15.28 40.51 55.94
CA GLU A 5 -15.86 41.67 55.22
C GLU A 5 -16.08 41.17 53.76
N GLN A 6 -17.18 41.33 53.00
CA GLN A 6 -18.24 42.35 52.87
C GLN A 6 -17.69 43.71 52.40
N SER A 7 -18.15 44.38 51.34
CA SER A 7 -19.28 44.22 50.39
C SER A 7 -18.98 45.07 49.10
N ASP A 8 -19.74 45.14 47.98
CA ASP A 8 -21.02 44.57 47.52
C ASP A 8 -21.05 44.57 45.95
N ALA A 9 -21.70 43.61 45.26
CA ALA A 9 -23.03 43.68 44.62
C ALA A 9 -23.26 44.54 43.35
N SER A 10 -24.23 44.08 42.53
CA SER A 10 -24.97 44.78 41.44
C SER A 10 -24.41 44.78 40.01
N ALA A 11 -25.12 44.06 39.12
CA ALA A 11 -25.35 44.49 37.73
C ALA A 11 -26.56 45.46 37.71
N PRO A 12 -26.73 46.33 36.67
CA PRO A 12 -27.62 45.92 35.57
C PRO A 12 -27.35 46.61 34.20
N GLY A 13 -28.16 46.27 33.19
CA GLY A 13 -28.67 47.26 32.23
C GLY A 13 -28.19 47.18 30.77
N THR A 14 -29.16 47.15 29.84
CA THR A 14 -28.96 47.45 28.41
C THR A 14 -29.66 48.77 28.06
N PRO A 15 -29.13 49.53 27.10
CA PRO A 15 -29.91 49.95 25.93
C PRO A 15 -29.14 49.67 24.61
N VAL A 16 -29.70 49.40 23.41
CA VAL A 16 -31.01 49.62 22.75
C VAL A 16 -31.08 50.86 21.83
N LYS A 17 -30.98 50.57 20.51
CA LYS A 17 -31.50 51.28 19.30
C LYS A 17 -30.92 52.62 18.79
N SER A 18 -30.36 52.56 17.57
CA SER A 18 -30.81 53.29 16.34
C SER A 18 -30.20 52.54 15.12
N SER A 19 -30.94 51.97 14.15
CA SER A 19 -31.69 52.55 13.01
C SER A 19 -30.81 53.37 12.04
N SER A 20 -30.83 53.16 10.72
CA SER A 20 -31.55 52.22 9.83
C SER A 20 -30.75 52.06 8.50
N ALA A 21 -31.09 51.24 7.49
CA ALA A 21 -32.24 50.37 7.21
C ALA A 21 -31.73 48.95 6.80
N GLY A 22 -32.21 48.13 5.84
CA GLY A 22 -33.30 48.18 4.83
C GLY A 22 -32.80 47.83 3.40
N SER A 23 -33.49 47.08 2.55
CA SER A 23 -34.79 46.37 2.71
C SER A 23 -34.93 45.20 1.73
N SER A 24 -35.55 44.10 2.17
CA SER A 24 -36.22 43.10 1.29
C SER A 24 -37.72 43.41 1.23
N PRO A 25 -38.38 43.23 0.08
CA PRO A 25 -39.22 42.04 -0.18
C PRO A 25 -38.97 41.46 -1.60
N ALA A 26 -39.10 40.16 -1.92
CA ALA A 26 -40.16 39.15 -1.71
C ALA A 26 -41.31 39.16 -2.76
N SER A 27 -41.83 37.96 -3.08
CA SER A 27 -43.08 37.65 -3.81
C SER A 27 -43.10 37.59 -5.36
N SER A 28 -42.73 36.42 -5.90
CA SER A 28 -43.48 35.59 -6.89
C SER A 28 -43.71 36.06 -8.36
N PRO A 29 -43.89 35.11 -9.32
CA PRO A 29 -43.86 35.37 -10.78
C PRO A 29 -45.27 35.50 -11.41
N PRO A 30 -45.42 35.82 -12.73
CA PRO A 30 -45.53 34.73 -13.74
C PRO A 30 -45.12 35.08 -15.21
N GLN A 31 -45.29 34.11 -16.12
CA GLN A 31 -45.35 34.22 -17.61
C GLN A 31 -44.01 34.41 -18.38
N SER A 32 -43.82 33.90 -19.61
CA SER A 32 -44.66 33.07 -20.50
C SER A 32 -43.85 32.13 -21.42
N GLU A 33 -44.38 30.93 -21.74
CA GLU A 33 -43.96 30.15 -22.92
C GLU A 33 -44.48 30.76 -24.25
N PRO A 34 -44.16 30.15 -25.42
CA PRO A 34 -45.20 29.27 -25.98
C PRO A 34 -44.75 27.94 -26.62
N LYS A 35 -45.22 26.82 -26.03
CA LYS A 35 -45.99 25.76 -26.71
C LYS A 35 -45.38 25.04 -27.94
N ARG A 36 -45.22 23.71 -27.81
CA ARG A 36 -45.99 22.77 -28.64
C ARG A 36 -46.49 21.57 -27.83
N LYS A 37 -47.79 21.29 -27.99
CA LYS A 37 -48.56 20.19 -27.38
C LYS A 37 -47.87 18.84 -27.66
N ALA A 38 -47.72 17.87 -26.76
CA ALA A 38 -48.60 17.36 -25.69
C ALA A 38 -49.79 16.51 -26.18
N LEU A 39 -49.76 15.21 -25.88
CA LEU A 39 -50.92 14.39 -25.50
C LEU A 39 -50.44 13.10 -24.79
N LEU A 40 -51.15 12.72 -23.74
CA LEU A 40 -51.04 11.40 -23.10
C LEU A 40 -51.82 10.37 -23.93
N THR A 41 -51.28 9.16 -24.06
CA THR A 41 -52.08 7.93 -24.09
C THR A 41 -51.38 6.90 -23.22
N ASP A 42 -52.15 6.31 -22.31
CA ASP A 42 -51.74 5.19 -21.47
C ASP A 42 -51.87 3.89 -22.28
N SER A 43 -50.82 3.07 -22.33
CA SER A 43 -50.83 1.75 -22.96
C SER A 43 -49.70 0.87 -22.43
N SER A 44 -50.07 -0.17 -21.69
CA SER A 44 -49.18 -1.27 -21.34
C SER A 44 -48.65 -1.96 -22.60
N ASP A 45 -47.33 -2.11 -22.71
CA ASP A 45 -46.73 -3.01 -23.70
C ASP A 45 -45.47 -3.65 -23.09
N GLU A 46 -45.44 -4.99 -23.09
CA GLU A 46 -44.30 -5.77 -22.62
C GLU A 46 -43.19 -5.72 -23.68
N SER A 47 -42.25 -4.78 -23.53
CA SER A 47 -41.10 -4.65 -24.45
C SER A 47 -40.06 -5.75 -24.21
N ASP A 48 -40.43 -6.96 -24.66
CA ASP A 48 -39.67 -8.20 -24.78
C ASP A 48 -38.16 -7.96 -25.02
N HIS A 49 -37.37 -8.06 -23.95
CA HIS A 49 -35.94 -7.76 -23.96
C HIS A 49 -35.13 -8.93 -24.53
N LYS A 50 -35.40 -9.24 -25.81
CA LYS A 50 -34.81 -10.36 -26.55
C LYS A 50 -33.28 -10.34 -26.39
N PRO A 51 -32.67 -11.39 -25.80
CA PRO A 51 -31.21 -11.47 -25.71
C PRO A 51 -30.63 -11.47 -27.11
N GLN A 52 -29.51 -10.76 -27.30
CA GLN A 52 -28.79 -10.78 -28.56
C GLN A 52 -28.46 -12.23 -28.95
N PRO A 53 -28.67 -12.64 -30.21
CA PRO A 53 -28.40 -14.01 -30.61
C PRO A 53 -26.93 -14.33 -30.36
N GLN A 54 -26.67 -15.29 -29.48
CA GLN A 54 -25.34 -15.87 -29.33
C GLN A 54 -24.82 -16.24 -30.71
N ARG A 55 -23.61 -15.77 -31.06
CA ARG A 55 -22.96 -16.16 -32.31
C ARG A 55 -22.66 -17.65 -32.25
N GLN A 56 -23.58 -18.47 -32.78
CA GLN A 56 -23.37 -19.89 -32.98
C GLN A 56 -22.22 -20.05 -33.97
N PHE A 57 -21.01 -20.29 -33.44
CA PHE A 57 -19.89 -20.75 -34.24
C PHE A 57 -20.23 -22.14 -34.77
N SER A 58 -20.71 -22.21 -36.01
CA SER A 58 -20.97 -23.46 -36.69
C SER A 58 -19.68 -24.30 -36.69
N ARG A 59 -19.71 -25.47 -36.04
CA ARG A 59 -18.58 -26.41 -36.01
C ARG A 59 -18.34 -26.97 -37.40
N ASN A 60 -17.53 -26.25 -38.19
CA ASN A 60 -17.04 -26.72 -39.47
C ASN A 60 -16.00 -27.82 -39.22
N THR A 61 -16.49 -29.06 -39.25
CA THR A 61 -15.73 -30.33 -39.13
C THR A 61 -14.50 -30.34 -40.04
N ILE A 62 -13.36 -30.87 -39.58
CA ILE A 62 -12.13 -30.97 -40.41
C ILE A 62 -12.34 -31.93 -41.61
N LYS A 63 -13.39 -32.75 -41.53
CA LYS A 63 -13.86 -33.68 -42.58
C LYS A 63 -14.48 -32.95 -43.80
N ASN A 64 -14.75 -31.64 -43.73
CA ASN A 64 -15.17 -30.85 -44.89
C ASN A 64 -13.99 -30.63 -45.86
N SER A 65 -14.12 -31.11 -47.11
CA SER A 65 -13.07 -31.05 -48.14
C SER A 65 -12.46 -29.66 -48.34
N VAL A 66 -13.31 -28.63 -48.38
CA VAL A 66 -12.91 -27.21 -48.57
C VAL A 66 -11.92 -26.70 -47.52
N LEU A 67 -11.87 -27.31 -46.33
CA LEU A 67 -10.88 -26.98 -45.30
C LEU A 67 -9.59 -27.78 -45.41
N ARG A 68 -9.63 -29.01 -45.96
CA ARG A 68 -8.45 -29.88 -46.12
C ARG A 68 -7.41 -29.30 -47.07
N ASP A 69 -7.86 -28.65 -48.14
CA ASP A 69 -6.98 -28.10 -49.19
C ASP A 69 -6.41 -26.70 -48.85
N ALA A 70 -6.65 -26.19 -47.64
CA ALA A 70 -6.15 -24.87 -47.22
C ALA A 70 -4.66 -24.92 -46.81
N PRO A 71 -3.76 -24.13 -47.43
CA PRO A 71 -2.30 -24.26 -47.24
C PRO A 71 -1.79 -23.88 -45.84
N ASP A 72 -2.61 -23.21 -45.02
CA ASP A 72 -2.30 -22.90 -43.61
C ASP A 72 -2.93 -23.89 -42.61
N LEU A 73 -3.67 -24.91 -43.06
CA LEU A 73 -4.36 -25.85 -42.18
C LEU A 73 -3.46 -26.47 -41.09
N PRO A 74 -2.26 -27.04 -41.38
CA PRO A 74 -1.42 -27.62 -40.33
C PRO A 74 -1.01 -26.58 -39.27
N LYS A 75 -0.63 -25.37 -39.68
CA LYS A 75 -0.28 -24.28 -38.74
C LYS A 75 -1.46 -23.91 -37.83
N ARG A 76 -2.69 -23.96 -38.34
CA ARG A 76 -3.91 -23.69 -37.57
C ARG A 76 -4.25 -24.83 -36.60
N ILE A 77 -3.98 -26.08 -36.99
CA ILE A 77 -4.08 -27.25 -36.11
C ILE A 77 -3.06 -27.12 -34.96
N ASP A 78 -1.79 -26.84 -35.25
CA ASP A 78 -0.75 -26.62 -34.24
C ASP A 78 -1.10 -25.47 -33.29
N GLN A 79 -1.62 -24.36 -33.83
CA GLN A 79 -2.11 -23.23 -33.02
C GLN A 79 -3.26 -23.64 -32.09
N LEU A 80 -4.27 -24.37 -32.57
CA LEU A 80 -5.38 -24.79 -31.72
C LEU A 80 -4.96 -25.82 -30.67
N ILE A 81 -4.05 -26.73 -31.01
CA ILE A 81 -3.43 -27.65 -30.03
C ILE A 81 -2.67 -26.86 -28.98
N SER A 82 -1.94 -25.80 -29.34
CA SER A 82 -1.28 -24.93 -28.35
C SER A 82 -2.27 -24.19 -27.43
N LEU A 83 -3.48 -23.89 -27.91
CA LEU A 83 -4.55 -23.30 -27.11
C LEU A 83 -5.19 -24.33 -26.17
N TYR A 84 -5.46 -25.55 -26.63
CA TYR A 84 -5.89 -26.65 -25.76
C TYR A 84 -4.82 -26.99 -24.71
N GLN A 85 -3.54 -27.07 -25.09
CA GLN A 85 -2.41 -27.24 -24.15
C GLN A 85 -2.30 -26.10 -23.13
N ARG A 86 -2.76 -24.88 -23.43
CA ARG A 86 -2.82 -23.76 -22.49
C ARG A 86 -4.04 -23.86 -21.57
N ALA A 87 -5.21 -24.18 -22.13
CA ALA A 87 -6.44 -24.34 -21.36
C ALA A 87 -6.34 -25.49 -20.36
N LEU A 88 -5.81 -26.64 -20.79
CA LEU A 88 -5.61 -27.83 -19.94
C LEU A 88 -4.54 -27.66 -18.86
N ARG A 89 -3.73 -26.58 -18.87
CA ARG A 89 -2.83 -26.21 -17.75
C ARG A 89 -3.56 -25.48 -16.61
N CYS A 90 -4.76 -24.97 -16.86
CA CYS A 90 -5.54 -24.21 -15.88
C CYS A 90 -6.55 -25.12 -15.19
N ALA A 91 -6.51 -25.17 -13.85
CA ALA A 91 -7.46 -25.94 -13.05
C ALA A 91 -8.84 -25.26 -12.99
N THR A 92 -9.59 -25.34 -14.08
CA THR A 92 -10.92 -24.72 -14.21
C THR A 92 -12.05 -25.68 -13.84
N THR A 93 -13.25 -25.15 -13.62
CA THR A 93 -14.48 -25.95 -13.46
C THR A 93 -14.70 -26.83 -14.70
N GLN A 94 -14.65 -26.25 -15.89
CA GLN A 94 -14.92 -26.87 -17.20
C GLN A 94 -13.77 -27.72 -17.78
N LEU A 95 -12.75 -28.05 -16.99
CA LEU A 95 -11.55 -28.76 -17.46
C LEU A 95 -11.85 -30.10 -18.17
N GLU A 96 -12.91 -30.79 -17.77
CA GLU A 96 -13.35 -32.05 -18.39
C GLU A 96 -14.02 -31.83 -19.75
N GLU A 97 -14.84 -30.78 -19.90
CA GLU A 97 -15.47 -30.38 -21.17
C GLU A 97 -14.41 -30.00 -22.21
N ILE A 98 -13.42 -29.21 -21.78
CA ILE A 98 -12.29 -28.77 -22.61
C ILE A 98 -11.46 -29.96 -23.08
N TYR A 99 -11.24 -30.97 -22.23
CA TYR A 99 -10.54 -32.19 -22.62
C TYR A 99 -11.34 -33.04 -23.61
N GLN A 100 -12.67 -33.16 -23.44
CA GLN A 100 -13.54 -33.87 -24.39
C GLN A 100 -13.52 -33.20 -25.78
N GLU A 101 -13.60 -31.87 -25.85
CA GLU A 101 -13.46 -31.14 -27.12
C GLU A 101 -12.08 -31.33 -27.74
N ALA A 102 -11.01 -31.26 -26.95
CA ALA A 102 -9.64 -31.45 -27.41
C ALA A 102 -9.42 -32.88 -27.96
N GLN A 103 -10.02 -33.90 -27.33
CA GLN A 103 -9.99 -35.26 -27.82
C GLN A 103 -10.69 -35.40 -29.18
N LEU A 104 -11.93 -34.90 -29.31
CA LEU A 104 -12.66 -34.92 -30.58
C LEU A 104 -11.91 -34.19 -31.70
N PHE A 105 -11.27 -33.05 -31.38
CA PHE A 105 -10.43 -32.32 -32.33
C PHE A 105 -9.19 -33.11 -32.77
N CYS A 106 -8.48 -33.75 -31.84
CA CYS A 106 -7.30 -34.58 -32.17
C CYS A 106 -7.68 -35.83 -32.97
N GLU A 107 -8.85 -36.43 -32.73
CA GLU A 107 -9.42 -37.52 -33.52
C GLU A 107 -9.86 -37.09 -34.93
N GLU A 108 -10.25 -35.83 -35.13
CA GLU A 108 -10.54 -35.27 -36.47
C GLU A 108 -9.30 -34.83 -37.26
N ALA A 109 -8.19 -34.57 -36.57
CA ALA A 109 -6.93 -34.06 -37.14
C ALA A 109 -5.83 -35.13 -37.31
N ASP A 110 -6.13 -36.40 -37.00
CA ASP A 110 -5.18 -37.53 -36.95
C ASP A 110 -3.98 -37.31 -36.00
N GLN A 111 -4.14 -36.50 -34.95
CA GLN A 111 -3.07 -36.06 -34.03
C GLN A 111 -2.91 -36.96 -32.79
N ALA A 112 -2.85 -38.27 -33.00
CA ALA A 112 -2.79 -39.28 -31.92
C ALA A 112 -1.64 -39.07 -30.90
N ASN A 113 -0.47 -38.63 -31.36
CA ASN A 113 0.67 -38.35 -30.49
C ASN A 113 0.40 -37.17 -29.54
N GLN A 114 -0.19 -36.09 -30.05
CA GLN A 114 -0.54 -34.91 -29.24
C GLN A 114 -1.60 -35.26 -28.20
N LEU A 115 -2.61 -36.06 -28.57
CA LEU A 115 -3.66 -36.52 -27.66
C LEU A 115 -3.10 -37.24 -26.42
N ALA A 116 -2.04 -38.05 -26.58
CA ALA A 116 -1.39 -38.72 -25.46
C ALA A 116 -0.73 -37.73 -24.47
N ASP A 117 -0.20 -36.60 -24.94
CA ASP A 117 0.38 -35.56 -24.09
C ASP A 117 -0.68 -34.62 -23.49
N LEU A 118 -1.74 -34.31 -24.24
CA LEU A 118 -2.93 -33.62 -23.70
C LEU A 118 -3.56 -34.41 -22.56
N LYS A 119 -3.61 -35.75 -22.66
CA LYS A 119 -4.15 -36.63 -21.61
C LYS A 119 -3.30 -36.61 -20.34
N LYS A 120 -1.96 -36.74 -20.45
CA LYS A 120 -1.05 -36.63 -19.29
C LYS A 120 -1.20 -35.27 -18.58
N LEU A 121 -1.34 -34.21 -19.37
CA LEU A 121 -1.55 -32.85 -18.87
C LEU A 121 -2.89 -32.71 -18.13
N PHE A 122 -3.99 -33.19 -18.74
CA PHE A 122 -5.31 -33.22 -18.12
C PHE A 122 -5.33 -34.02 -16.81
N GLU A 123 -4.71 -35.21 -16.77
CA GLU A 123 -4.62 -36.02 -15.55
C GLU A 123 -3.84 -35.30 -14.43
N ALA A 124 -2.74 -34.62 -14.77
CA ALA A 124 -1.97 -33.81 -13.82
C ALA A 124 -2.76 -32.60 -13.30
N THR A 125 -3.43 -31.85 -14.16
CA THR A 125 -4.22 -30.67 -13.77
C THR A 125 -5.52 -31.06 -13.06
N MET A 126 -6.12 -32.21 -13.36
CA MET A 126 -7.23 -32.77 -12.57
C MET A 126 -6.78 -33.22 -11.17
N LYS A 127 -5.57 -33.77 -11.03
CA LYS A 127 -4.99 -34.04 -9.70
C LYS A 127 -4.79 -32.75 -8.92
N GLN A 128 -4.24 -31.70 -9.55
CA GLN A 128 -4.12 -30.37 -8.93
C GLN A 128 -5.49 -29.82 -8.52
N LYS A 129 -6.49 -29.85 -9.43
CA LYS A 129 -7.84 -29.33 -9.18
C LYS A 129 -8.44 -29.93 -7.91
N ARG A 130 -8.40 -31.26 -7.76
CA ARG A 130 -8.90 -31.96 -6.56
C ARG A 130 -8.26 -31.47 -5.26
N GLN A 131 -6.97 -31.09 -5.28
CA GLN A 131 -6.28 -30.52 -4.12
C GLN A 131 -6.65 -29.05 -3.85
N LEU A 132 -7.18 -28.33 -4.84
CA LEU A 132 -7.70 -26.96 -4.67
C LEU A 132 -9.18 -26.99 -4.23
N ASP A 133 -9.96 -27.95 -4.74
CA ASP A 133 -11.36 -28.20 -4.36
C ASP A 133 -11.50 -28.47 -2.84
N GLU A 134 -10.45 -28.98 -2.16
CA GLU A 134 -10.39 -29.16 -0.71
C GLU A 134 -10.49 -27.83 0.09
N PHE A 135 -10.00 -26.71 -0.46
CA PHE A 135 -10.06 -25.39 0.20
C PHE A 135 -11.34 -24.63 -0.12
N GLU A 136 -11.95 -24.91 -1.27
CA GLU A 136 -13.12 -24.19 -1.76
C GLU A 136 -14.33 -24.19 -0.79
N PRO A 137 -14.70 -25.26 -0.05
CA PRO A 137 -15.76 -25.19 0.96
C PRO A 137 -15.40 -24.30 2.17
N LEU A 138 -14.11 -24.16 2.51
CA LEU A 138 -13.62 -23.26 3.56
C LEU A 138 -13.56 -21.80 3.11
N ILE A 139 -13.54 -21.55 1.79
CA ILE A 139 -13.57 -20.21 1.20
C ILE A 139 -15.03 -19.73 1.06
N ASN A 140 -15.96 -20.64 0.77
CA ASN A 140 -17.39 -20.32 0.57
C ASN A 140 -18.21 -20.16 1.88
N ASP A 141 -17.69 -20.55 3.05
CA ASP A 141 -18.29 -20.21 4.35
C ASP A 141 -17.73 -18.87 4.87
N PRO A 142 -18.54 -17.80 5.03
CA PRO A 142 -18.06 -16.50 5.49
C PRO A 142 -17.38 -16.52 6.88
N LYS A 143 -17.61 -17.54 7.72
CA LYS A 143 -16.95 -17.67 9.02
C LYS A 143 -15.53 -18.22 8.92
N THR A 144 -15.24 -19.05 7.91
CA THR A 144 -13.93 -19.67 7.71
C THR A 144 -13.16 -19.11 6.51
N GLN A 145 -13.79 -18.31 5.63
CA GLN A 145 -13.22 -17.69 4.43
C GLN A 145 -11.80 -17.13 4.62
N LYS A 146 -11.60 -16.27 5.64
CA LYS A 146 -10.30 -15.66 5.95
C LYS A 146 -9.22 -16.67 6.33
N GLN A 147 -9.59 -17.83 6.88
CA GLN A 147 -8.69 -18.95 7.15
C GLN A 147 -8.48 -19.82 5.91
N GLY A 148 -9.55 -20.14 5.18
CA GLY A 148 -9.50 -20.91 3.93
C GLY A 148 -8.58 -20.27 2.88
N LEU A 149 -8.72 -18.95 2.66
CA LEU A 149 -7.86 -18.20 1.74
C LEU A 149 -6.38 -18.15 2.21
N LYS A 150 -6.12 -17.99 3.52
CA LYS A 150 -4.75 -18.02 4.07
C LYS A 150 -4.14 -19.43 3.98
N GLN A 151 -4.94 -20.50 4.11
CA GLN A 151 -4.51 -21.89 3.88
C GLN A 151 -4.24 -22.18 2.39
N PHE A 152 -5.12 -21.74 1.49
CA PHE A 152 -4.95 -21.82 0.04
C PHE A 152 -3.65 -21.13 -0.41
N LEU A 153 -3.37 -19.91 0.07
CA LEU A 153 -2.11 -19.22 -0.20
C LEU A 153 -0.89 -19.97 0.36
N ALA A 154 -1.02 -20.62 1.53
CA ALA A 154 0.04 -21.44 2.12
C ALA A 154 0.26 -22.78 1.38
N PHE A 155 -0.76 -23.30 0.69
CA PHE A 155 -0.63 -24.41 -0.27
C PHE A 155 0.05 -23.94 -1.55
N GLU A 156 -0.42 -22.85 -2.16
CA GLU A 156 0.12 -22.31 -3.41
C GLU A 156 1.59 -21.89 -3.29
N LYS A 157 2.01 -21.35 -2.13
CA LYS A 157 3.42 -21.05 -1.84
C LYS A 157 4.34 -22.29 -1.86
N LYS A 158 3.82 -23.51 -1.67
CA LYS A 158 4.60 -24.75 -1.82
C LYS A 158 4.81 -25.18 -3.28
N SER A 159 4.08 -24.58 -4.23
CA SER A 159 4.29 -24.84 -5.67
C SER A 159 5.48 -24.07 -6.24
N GLU A 160 5.94 -23.04 -5.55
CA GLU A 160 6.95 -22.06 -5.98
C GLU A 160 6.67 -21.33 -7.31
N MET A 161 5.50 -21.56 -7.93
CA MET A 161 5.11 -20.97 -9.22
C MET A 161 4.66 -19.51 -9.04
N PRO A 162 5.39 -18.49 -9.53
CA PRO A 162 5.11 -17.10 -9.17
C PRO A 162 3.73 -16.61 -9.61
N ALA A 163 3.27 -17.02 -10.80
CA ALA A 163 1.93 -16.66 -11.30
C ALA A 163 0.78 -17.26 -10.47
N ARG A 164 0.96 -18.46 -9.89
CA ARG A 164 -0.06 -19.06 -9.00
C ARG A 164 -0.08 -18.35 -7.65
N ILE A 165 1.09 -18.05 -7.09
CA ILE A 165 1.21 -17.33 -5.83
C ILE A 165 0.69 -15.88 -5.96
N GLN A 166 0.91 -15.24 -7.12
CA GLN A 166 0.31 -13.95 -7.43
C GLN A 166 -1.22 -14.06 -7.49
N ASN A 167 -1.79 -14.99 -8.27
CA ASN A 167 -3.24 -15.18 -8.33
C ASN A 167 -3.86 -15.53 -6.96
N ALA A 168 -3.13 -16.24 -6.09
CA ALA A 168 -3.56 -16.55 -4.73
C ALA A 168 -3.53 -15.33 -3.80
N HIS A 169 -2.57 -14.41 -3.98
CA HIS A 169 -2.59 -13.11 -3.32
C HIS A 169 -3.70 -12.20 -3.88
N GLU A 170 -3.91 -12.17 -5.19
CA GLU A 170 -5.01 -11.42 -5.82
C GLU A 170 -6.39 -11.87 -5.32
N ARG A 171 -6.64 -13.19 -5.21
CA ARG A 171 -7.85 -13.74 -4.58
C ARG A 171 -7.95 -13.43 -3.07
N LEU A 172 -6.83 -13.14 -2.41
CA LEU A 172 -6.82 -12.76 -1.00
C LEU A 172 -7.15 -11.26 -0.82
N VAL A 173 -6.61 -10.36 -1.65
CA VAL A 173 -6.95 -8.92 -1.63
C VAL A 173 -8.27 -8.57 -2.31
N SER A 174 -8.90 -9.47 -3.07
CA SER A 174 -10.26 -9.25 -3.59
C SER A 174 -11.36 -9.49 -2.56
N GLU A 175 -11.10 -10.33 -1.56
CA GLU A 175 -12.04 -10.72 -0.50
C GLU A 175 -11.73 -10.05 0.85
N LEU A 176 -10.49 -9.59 1.05
CA LEU A 176 -9.98 -8.96 2.27
C LEU A 176 -9.19 -7.70 1.90
N ASP A 177 -9.84 -6.75 1.23
CA ASP A 177 -9.20 -5.52 0.76
C ASP A 177 -8.91 -4.53 1.91
N ASP A 178 -9.58 -4.68 3.05
CA ASP A 178 -9.38 -3.90 4.29
C ASP A 178 -8.19 -4.36 5.16
N ASP A 179 -7.69 -5.59 4.95
CA ASP A 179 -6.68 -6.24 5.82
C ASP A 179 -5.25 -5.78 5.51
N GLU A 180 -4.70 -4.91 6.37
CA GLU A 180 -3.30 -4.43 6.29
C GLU A 180 -2.27 -5.58 6.26
N ASP A 181 -2.47 -6.67 7.02
CA ASP A 181 -1.55 -7.81 7.02
C ASP A 181 -1.49 -8.48 5.64
N VAL A 182 -2.63 -8.53 4.94
CA VAL A 182 -2.75 -9.15 3.61
C VAL A 182 -1.99 -8.34 2.57
N TRP A 183 -2.20 -7.02 2.53
CA TRP A 183 -1.44 -6.14 1.64
C TRP A 183 0.04 -6.11 1.97
N CYS A 184 0.40 -6.07 3.26
CA CYS A 184 1.80 -6.15 3.68
C CYS A 184 2.42 -7.46 3.18
N ALA A 185 1.80 -8.62 3.43
CA ALA A 185 2.31 -9.92 2.99
C ALA A 185 2.35 -10.11 1.47
N TYR A 186 1.51 -9.39 0.70
CA TYR A 186 1.57 -9.38 -0.76
C TYR A 186 2.75 -8.53 -1.25
N GLY A 187 2.88 -7.29 -0.77
CA GLY A 187 4.03 -6.43 -1.07
C GLY A 187 5.36 -7.10 -0.74
N ASP A 188 5.48 -7.65 0.47
CA ASP A 188 6.64 -8.39 0.97
C ASP A 188 7.04 -9.57 0.05
N TRP A 189 6.05 -10.28 -0.51
CA TRP A 189 6.29 -11.34 -1.49
C TRP A 189 6.77 -10.80 -2.84
N THR A 190 6.19 -9.70 -3.35
CA THR A 190 6.64 -9.09 -4.60
C THR A 190 8.09 -8.62 -4.50
N GLU A 191 8.51 -8.04 -3.37
CA GLU A 191 9.86 -7.55 -3.18
C GLU A 191 10.89 -8.67 -2.94
N LYS A 192 10.56 -9.65 -2.08
CA LYS A 192 11.52 -10.67 -1.63
C LYS A 192 11.63 -11.85 -2.58
N VAL A 193 10.53 -12.22 -3.27
CA VAL A 193 10.46 -13.40 -4.14
C VAL A 193 10.42 -13.01 -5.61
N LEU A 194 9.43 -12.20 -6.03
CA LEU A 194 9.24 -11.86 -7.45
C LEU A 194 10.32 -10.89 -7.98
N LYS A 195 10.75 -9.95 -7.15
CA LYS A 195 11.84 -8.98 -7.42
C LYS A 195 11.61 -8.11 -8.67
N LEU A 196 10.35 -7.80 -8.98
CA LEU A 196 9.94 -6.91 -10.07
C LEU A 196 9.37 -5.59 -9.51
N PRO A 197 10.17 -4.51 -9.42
CA PRO A 197 9.74 -3.28 -8.73
C PRO A 197 8.47 -2.64 -9.28
N GLN A 198 8.19 -2.79 -10.58
CA GLN A 198 6.94 -2.27 -11.18
C GLN A 198 5.70 -2.94 -10.57
N VAL A 199 5.73 -4.28 -10.42
CA VAL A 199 4.62 -5.04 -9.80
C VAL A 199 4.49 -4.69 -8.32
N SER A 200 5.61 -4.52 -7.61
CA SER A 200 5.59 -4.06 -6.22
C SER A 200 4.93 -2.69 -6.09
N VAL A 201 5.26 -1.74 -6.97
CA VAL A 201 4.63 -0.42 -6.99
C VAL A 201 3.14 -0.51 -7.29
N GLU A 202 2.70 -1.28 -8.28
CA GLU A 202 1.27 -1.46 -8.60
C GLU A 202 0.49 -2.05 -7.40
N VAL A 203 1.09 -2.98 -6.65
CA VAL A 203 0.51 -3.55 -5.43
C VAL A 203 0.42 -2.51 -4.31
N TYR A 204 1.47 -1.71 -4.07
CA TYR A 204 1.42 -0.64 -3.07
C TYR A 204 0.46 0.50 -3.48
N GLU A 205 0.42 0.91 -4.75
CA GLU A 205 -0.54 1.88 -5.28
C GLU A 205 -2.01 1.41 -5.15
N ARG A 206 -2.25 0.10 -5.04
CA ARG A 206 -3.56 -0.46 -4.65
C ARG A 206 -3.74 -0.45 -3.14
N ALA A 207 -2.79 -1.00 -2.38
CA ALA A 207 -2.84 -1.05 -0.91
C ALA A 207 -3.11 0.32 -0.26
N LEU A 208 -2.47 1.38 -0.77
CA LEU A 208 -2.63 2.77 -0.29
C LEU A 208 -4.00 3.41 -0.62
N ARG A 209 -4.82 2.76 -1.45
CA ARG A 209 -6.22 3.16 -1.74
C ARG A 209 -7.22 2.46 -0.84
N HIS A 210 -7.01 1.19 -0.50
CA HIS A 210 -7.90 0.44 0.40
C HIS A 210 -7.56 0.65 1.88
N CYS A 211 -6.27 0.72 2.23
CA CYS A 211 -5.77 0.94 3.60
C CYS A 211 -5.03 2.30 3.75
N PRO A 212 -5.69 3.46 3.49
CA PRO A 212 -5.03 4.76 3.40
C PRO A 212 -4.46 5.33 4.71
N PHE A 213 -4.69 4.67 5.86
CA PHE A 213 -4.20 5.07 7.18
C PHE A 213 -3.09 4.16 7.74
N SER A 214 -2.74 3.08 7.03
CA SER A 214 -1.65 2.19 7.41
C SER A 214 -0.30 2.91 7.32
N TYR A 215 0.39 3.05 8.45
CA TYR A 215 1.78 3.51 8.49
C TYR A 215 2.72 2.54 7.77
N VAL A 216 2.55 1.23 7.97
CA VAL A 216 3.48 0.21 7.43
C VAL A 216 3.44 0.20 5.90
N LEU A 217 2.24 0.27 5.30
CA LEU A 217 2.09 0.32 3.84
C LEU A 217 2.66 1.61 3.25
N HIS A 218 2.50 2.78 3.90
CA HIS A 218 3.15 4.01 3.44
C HIS A 218 4.69 3.92 3.56
N GLN A 219 5.21 3.34 4.64
CA GLN A 219 6.65 3.12 4.83
C GLN A 219 7.25 2.20 3.76
N GLN A 220 6.59 1.07 3.45
CA GLN A 220 7.08 0.16 2.40
C GLN A 220 6.88 0.73 1.00
N ALA A 221 5.78 1.46 0.74
CA ALA A 221 5.54 2.11 -0.55
C ALA A 221 6.63 3.13 -0.89
N LEU A 222 7.03 3.99 0.06
CA LEU A 222 8.15 4.93 -0.13
C LEU A 222 9.45 4.22 -0.56
N LEU A 223 9.76 3.08 0.05
CA LEU A 223 10.94 2.27 -0.28
C LEU A 223 10.79 1.54 -1.63
N ALA A 224 9.60 1.03 -1.96
CA ALA A 224 9.30 0.39 -3.23
C ALA A 224 9.37 1.38 -4.40
N PHE A 225 8.85 2.60 -4.22
CA PHE A 225 8.87 3.67 -5.22
C PHE A 225 10.31 4.13 -5.50
N GLU A 226 11.15 4.23 -4.47
CA GLU A 226 12.60 4.47 -4.61
C GLU A 226 13.29 3.36 -5.39
N ARG A 227 13.06 2.09 -5.02
CA ARG A 227 13.63 0.90 -5.70
C ARG A 227 13.21 0.84 -7.19
N ALA A 228 11.98 1.23 -7.50
CA ALA A 228 11.45 1.32 -8.85
C ALA A 228 11.92 2.57 -9.62
N LYS A 229 12.62 3.51 -8.97
CA LYS A 229 13.05 4.79 -9.54
C LYS A 229 11.89 5.62 -10.11
N ARG A 230 10.79 5.73 -9.35
CA ARG A 230 9.73 6.70 -9.62
C ARG A 230 10.28 8.13 -9.53
N SER A 231 9.59 9.09 -10.16
CA SER A 231 9.98 10.50 -10.11
C SER A 231 9.95 11.04 -8.67
N GLU A 232 10.84 11.98 -8.41
CA GLU A 232 11.05 12.54 -7.07
C GLU A 232 9.76 13.16 -6.49
N GLU A 233 9.08 13.96 -7.31
CA GLU A 233 7.77 14.57 -7.05
C GLU A 233 6.72 13.58 -6.50
N VAL A 234 6.69 12.34 -7.01
CA VAL A 234 5.69 11.32 -6.61
C VAL A 234 6.02 10.73 -5.25
N ILE A 235 7.30 10.55 -4.94
CA ILE A 235 7.77 10.10 -3.63
C ILE A 235 7.53 11.19 -2.58
N ASP A 236 7.78 12.46 -2.94
CA ASP A 236 7.71 13.58 -2.01
C ASP A 236 6.25 13.99 -1.73
N ALA A 237 5.37 13.87 -2.73
CA ALA A 237 3.92 13.96 -2.52
C ALA A 237 3.36 12.81 -1.66
N LEU A 238 3.88 11.58 -1.82
CA LEU A 238 3.52 10.47 -0.93
C LEU A 238 4.01 10.71 0.49
N TRP A 239 5.22 11.27 0.66
CA TRP A 239 5.75 11.66 1.97
C TRP A 239 4.85 12.68 2.68
N GLU A 240 4.50 13.79 2.04
CA GLU A 240 3.64 14.81 2.65
C GLU A 240 2.25 14.27 3.02
N LYS A 241 1.65 13.42 2.17
CA LYS A 241 0.41 12.69 2.51
C LYS A 241 0.63 11.79 3.74
N SER A 242 1.73 11.05 3.81
CA SER A 242 2.03 10.14 4.92
C SER A 242 2.16 10.91 6.24
N LYS A 243 3.01 11.95 6.25
CA LYS A 243 3.32 12.80 7.41
C LYS A 243 2.07 13.35 8.11
N GLN A 244 1.02 13.65 7.34
CA GLN A 244 -0.23 14.23 7.85
C GLN A 244 -1.28 13.20 8.29
N ASN A 245 -1.25 11.96 7.78
CA ASN A 245 -2.40 11.04 7.87
C ASN A 245 -2.15 9.69 8.57
N VAL A 246 -0.89 9.26 8.78
CA VAL A 246 -0.62 7.88 9.25
C VAL A 246 0.12 7.77 10.59
N ILE A 247 0.52 8.89 11.19
CA ILE A 247 1.26 8.90 12.47
C ILE A 247 0.24 8.92 13.62
N ASN A 248 -0.04 7.76 14.21
CA ASN A 248 -0.90 7.62 15.38
C ASN A 248 -0.09 7.45 16.67
N SER A 249 1.10 6.84 16.59
CA SER A 249 2.05 6.74 17.70
C SER A 249 3.40 7.40 17.43
N ALA A 250 4.13 7.70 18.51
CA ALA A 250 5.49 8.22 18.44
C ALA A 250 6.44 7.28 17.69
N ASP A 251 6.20 5.97 17.75
CA ASP A 251 7.07 4.93 17.21
C ASP A 251 6.90 4.81 15.69
N GLU A 252 5.65 4.87 15.21
CA GLU A 252 5.32 5.07 13.78
C GLU A 252 5.96 6.36 13.27
N GLY A 253 5.80 7.47 14.00
CA GLY A 253 6.38 8.76 13.66
C GLY A 253 7.91 8.71 13.50
N ARG A 254 8.63 8.26 14.55
CA ARG A 254 10.09 8.09 14.49
C ARG A 254 10.50 7.19 13.32
N GLY A 255 9.75 6.12 13.05
CA GLY A 255 10.01 5.19 11.96
C GLY A 255 9.78 5.78 10.56
N LEU A 256 8.73 6.60 10.38
CA LEU A 256 8.37 7.24 9.11
C LEU A 256 9.40 8.30 8.72
N TYR A 257 9.70 9.24 9.62
CA TYR A 257 10.75 10.24 9.42
C TYR A 257 12.11 9.57 9.16
N ARG A 258 12.50 8.55 9.93
CA ARG A 258 13.74 7.79 9.71
C ARG A 258 13.82 7.19 8.31
N THR A 259 12.72 6.66 7.76
CA THR A 259 12.68 6.10 6.41
C THR A 259 12.93 7.16 5.35
N TYR A 260 12.22 8.29 5.40
CA TYR A 260 12.35 9.35 4.41
C TYR A 260 13.70 10.09 4.51
N VAL A 261 14.20 10.35 5.72
CA VAL A 261 15.55 10.89 5.96
C VAL A 261 16.64 10.02 5.29
N TYR A 262 16.52 8.68 5.35
CA TYR A 262 17.47 7.81 4.66
C TYR A 262 17.24 7.69 3.14
N LEU A 263 16.02 7.91 2.65
CA LEU A 263 15.71 8.03 1.22
C LEU A 263 16.36 9.30 0.64
N LEU A 264 16.15 10.45 1.29
CA LEU A 264 16.83 11.71 0.94
C LEU A 264 18.35 11.54 0.95
N ARG A 265 18.92 10.89 1.97
CA ARG A 265 20.36 10.58 2.01
C ARG A 265 20.84 9.79 0.78
N ARG A 266 20.03 8.84 0.30
CA ARG A 266 20.37 8.02 -0.89
C ARG A 266 20.26 8.84 -2.18
N ARG A 267 19.22 9.68 -2.34
CA ARG A 267 19.15 10.65 -3.46
C ARG A 267 20.36 11.57 -3.51
N ILE A 268 20.65 12.25 -2.39
CA ILE A 268 21.72 13.25 -2.27
C ILE A 268 23.10 12.66 -2.59
N VAL A 269 23.35 11.40 -2.19
CA VAL A 269 24.57 10.66 -2.55
C VAL A 269 24.56 10.22 -4.03
N GLN A 270 23.40 9.91 -4.60
CA GLN A 270 23.26 9.48 -6.00
C GLN A 270 23.34 10.64 -7.01
N SER A 271 22.85 11.83 -6.67
CA SER A 271 23.01 13.06 -7.46
C SER A 271 24.42 13.62 -7.41
N GLY A 272 25.21 13.22 -6.40
CA GLY A 272 26.55 13.76 -6.14
C GLY A 272 26.56 15.16 -5.51
N SER A 273 25.39 15.73 -5.19
CA SER A 273 25.31 16.98 -4.42
C SER A 273 25.77 16.72 -2.99
N GLY A 274 26.89 17.29 -2.57
CA GLY A 274 27.38 17.17 -1.18
C GLY A 274 26.56 17.92 -0.13
N ASP A 275 25.39 18.44 -0.50
CA ASP A 275 24.50 19.23 0.34
C ASP A 275 23.45 18.34 1.02
N PHE A 276 23.53 18.24 2.34
CA PHE A 276 22.60 17.48 3.17
C PHE A 276 21.61 18.39 3.93
N THR A 277 21.48 19.67 3.55
CA THR A 277 20.56 20.62 4.19
C THR A 277 19.10 20.13 4.19
N PRO A 278 18.51 19.59 3.10
CA PRO A 278 17.14 19.06 3.13
C PRO A 278 16.98 17.87 4.09
N MET A 279 18.04 17.07 4.28
CA MET A 279 18.06 15.96 5.23
C MET A 279 18.14 16.48 6.69
N ALA A 280 18.77 17.63 6.91
CA ALA A 280 18.81 18.32 8.20
C ALA A 280 17.45 18.93 8.57
N GLU A 281 16.78 19.56 7.60
CA GLU A 281 15.45 20.17 7.76
C GLU A 281 14.40 19.13 8.17
N VAL A 282 14.30 18.00 7.47
CA VAL A 282 13.38 16.90 7.84
C VAL A 282 13.71 16.28 9.20
N PHE A 283 14.99 16.22 9.57
CA PHE A 283 15.42 15.76 10.90
C PHE A 283 14.90 16.68 12.01
N ASP A 284 15.04 17.99 11.82
CA ASP A 284 14.62 19.02 12.78
C ASP A 284 13.09 19.18 12.82
N GLU A 285 12.41 19.12 11.67
CA GLU A 285 10.95 19.06 11.56
C GLU A 285 10.39 17.87 12.36
N GLY A 286 10.90 16.66 12.11
CA GLY A 286 10.45 15.47 12.83
C GLY A 286 10.73 15.53 14.32
N ALA A 287 11.87 16.11 14.73
CA ALA A 287 12.16 16.32 16.15
C ALA A 287 11.23 17.35 16.81
N ALA A 288 10.77 18.37 16.08
CA ALA A 288 9.82 19.36 16.59
C ALA A 288 8.41 18.78 16.66
N ILE A 289 7.88 18.26 15.55
CA ILE A 289 6.49 17.77 15.43
C ILE A 289 6.23 16.59 16.37
N LEU A 290 7.15 15.61 16.46
CA LEU A 290 6.95 14.48 17.37
C LEU A 290 7.03 14.90 18.84
N LYS A 291 7.86 15.89 19.19
CA LYS A 291 7.95 16.47 20.54
C LYS A 291 6.73 17.33 20.90
N GLU A 292 6.07 17.94 19.92
CA GLU A 292 4.79 18.62 20.09
C GLU A 292 3.66 17.61 20.35
N TRP A 293 3.49 16.62 19.46
CA TRP A 293 2.37 15.66 19.53
C TRP A 293 2.48 14.67 20.70
N PHE A 294 3.70 14.20 21.02
CA PHE A 294 3.92 13.14 22.02
C PHE A 294 4.68 13.64 23.27
N SER A 295 4.87 14.95 23.43
CA SER A 295 5.48 15.61 24.59
C SER A 295 6.87 15.08 24.97
N MET A 296 7.04 14.47 26.16
CA MET A 296 8.29 13.85 26.60
C MET A 296 8.41 12.37 26.21
N ALA A 297 7.33 11.73 25.75
CA ALA A 297 7.31 10.31 25.37
C ALA A 297 7.73 10.05 23.91
N TRP A 298 8.03 11.10 23.14
CA TRP A 298 8.26 11.01 21.69
C TRP A 298 9.48 10.19 21.27
N ASP A 299 10.53 10.13 22.11
CA ASP A 299 11.82 9.48 21.85
C ASP A 299 12.38 8.87 23.15
N THR A 300 11.70 7.84 23.64
CA THR A 300 11.96 7.08 24.88
C THR A 300 13.34 6.45 24.95
N ASP A 301 13.81 5.87 23.84
CA ASP A 301 15.11 5.19 23.77
C ASP A 301 16.25 6.12 23.33
N THR A 302 15.94 7.41 23.14
CA THR A 302 16.84 8.43 22.56
C THR A 302 17.35 8.05 21.17
N GLU A 303 16.69 7.16 20.43
CA GLU A 303 17.18 6.69 19.13
C GLU A 303 17.20 7.84 18.12
N TYR A 304 16.09 8.57 17.97
CA TYR A 304 15.96 9.58 16.93
C TYR A 304 16.95 10.74 17.15
N ARG A 305 17.02 11.28 18.38
CA ARG A 305 17.99 12.34 18.72
C ARG A 305 19.45 11.89 18.60
N ARG A 306 19.77 10.61 18.88
CA ARG A 306 21.14 10.10 18.66
C ARG A 306 21.49 10.00 17.19
N MET A 307 20.55 9.60 16.34
CA MET A 307 20.74 9.56 14.89
C MET A 307 20.91 10.96 14.31
N GLN A 308 20.08 11.92 14.76
CA GLN A 308 20.19 13.35 14.42
C GLN A 308 21.56 13.93 14.85
N ALA A 309 21.97 13.71 16.10
CA ALA A 309 23.28 14.17 16.60
C ALA A 309 24.47 13.53 15.86
N TYR A 310 24.39 12.24 15.54
CA TYR A 310 25.40 11.55 14.72
C TYR A 310 25.45 12.12 13.30
N PHE A 311 24.30 12.40 12.68
CA PHE A 311 24.23 13.03 11.36
C PHE A 311 24.89 14.41 11.35
N TYR A 312 24.57 15.29 12.31
CA TYR A 312 25.19 16.61 12.39
C TYR A 312 26.72 16.55 12.58
N ALA A 313 27.21 15.69 13.46
CA ALA A 313 28.64 15.53 13.70
C ALA A 313 29.39 14.86 12.52
N SER A 314 28.82 13.80 11.94
CA SER A 314 29.52 12.97 10.95
C SER A 314 29.38 13.45 9.51
N VAL A 315 28.22 14.01 9.13
CA VAL A 315 27.90 14.45 7.76
C VAL A 315 28.05 15.96 7.64
N MET A 316 27.24 16.74 8.38
CA MET A 316 27.25 18.22 8.29
C MET A 316 28.51 18.86 8.90
N LYS A 317 29.29 18.10 9.68
CA LYS A 317 30.44 18.57 10.50
C LYS A 317 30.10 19.63 11.55
N ASP A 318 28.82 19.85 11.83
CA ASP A 318 28.37 20.74 12.90
C ASP A 318 28.33 19.98 14.24
N MET A 319 29.49 19.95 14.90
CA MET A 319 29.60 19.39 16.24
C MET A 319 28.86 20.24 17.30
N ASN A 320 28.53 21.50 17.02
CA ASN A 320 27.84 22.38 17.97
C ASN A 320 26.34 22.07 18.04
N ARG A 321 25.66 21.84 16.90
CA ARG A 321 24.31 21.24 16.88
C ARG A 321 24.30 19.86 17.52
N ALA A 322 25.27 19.00 17.22
CA ALA A 322 25.38 17.68 17.85
C ALA A 322 25.50 17.75 19.39
N ARG A 323 26.28 18.70 19.92
CA ARG A 323 26.38 19.00 21.36
C ARG A 323 25.07 19.50 21.94
N GLN A 324 24.32 20.37 21.25
CA GLN A 324 23.02 20.85 21.70
C GLN A 324 22.02 19.70 21.86
N ILE A 325 21.92 18.81 20.87
CA ILE A 325 21.03 17.63 20.90
C ILE A 325 21.43 16.67 22.05
N TRP A 326 22.73 16.41 22.25
CA TRP A 326 23.20 15.62 23.39
C TRP A 326 22.88 16.26 24.75
N ASN A 327 22.92 17.60 24.84
CA ASN A 327 22.53 18.30 26.06
C ASN A 327 21.01 18.23 26.31
N ASP A 328 20.16 18.27 25.28
CA ASP A 328 18.70 18.01 25.38
C ASP A 328 18.41 16.57 25.82
N ILE A 329 19.08 15.56 25.23
CA ILE A 329 18.99 14.15 25.68
C ILE A 329 19.31 14.06 27.18
N LEU A 330 20.47 14.57 27.59
CA LEU A 330 20.94 14.43 28.98
C LEU A 330 20.08 15.25 29.97
N ALA A 331 19.48 16.36 29.53
CA ALA A 331 18.51 17.13 30.31
C ALA A 331 17.13 16.44 30.41
N SER A 332 16.73 15.67 29.39
CA SER A 332 15.45 14.92 29.31
C SER A 332 15.38 13.71 30.25
N GLY A 333 16.03 13.75 31.42
CA GLY A 333 16.03 12.66 32.40
C GLY A 333 16.93 11.47 32.06
N PHE A 334 17.64 11.47 30.93
CA PHE A 334 18.61 10.43 30.59
C PHE A 334 20.01 10.66 31.19
N GLY A 335 20.31 11.87 31.67
CA GLY A 335 21.57 12.23 32.32
C GLY A 335 21.86 11.51 33.65
N ARG A 336 20.98 10.61 34.11
CA ARG A 336 21.22 9.66 35.21
C ARG A 336 21.85 8.33 34.77
N PHE A 337 21.87 8.04 33.46
CA PHE A 337 22.39 6.78 32.93
C PHE A 337 23.81 6.97 32.39
N ALA A 338 24.81 6.39 33.06
CA ALA A 338 26.21 6.50 32.67
C ALA A 338 26.46 6.11 31.19
N GLY A 339 25.75 5.10 30.68
CA GLY A 339 25.82 4.70 29.27
C GLY A 339 25.51 5.84 28.28
N LYS A 340 24.53 6.70 28.57
CA LYS A 340 24.18 7.83 27.69
C LYS A 340 25.24 8.94 27.69
N TRP A 341 25.97 9.10 28.79
CA TRP A 341 27.16 9.95 28.79
C TRP A 341 28.33 9.33 28.02
N LEU A 342 28.52 8.01 28.11
CA LEU A 342 29.57 7.30 27.35
C LEU A 342 29.32 7.36 25.84
N GLU A 343 28.05 7.26 25.40
CA GLU A 343 27.65 7.49 24.01
C GLU A 343 27.98 8.93 23.54
N ALA A 344 27.72 9.96 24.36
CA ALA A 344 28.09 11.34 24.06
C ALA A 344 29.62 11.55 23.99
N VAL A 345 30.37 10.97 24.93
CA VAL A 345 31.84 10.96 24.94
C VAL A 345 32.41 10.25 23.72
N GLN A 346 31.77 9.17 23.26
CA GLN A 346 32.17 8.46 22.04
C GLN A 346 31.99 9.35 20.80
N LEU A 347 30.91 10.13 20.70
CA LEU A 347 30.73 11.06 19.57
C LEU A 347 31.79 12.17 19.56
N GLU A 348 32.08 12.79 20.71
CA GLU A 348 33.19 13.76 20.84
C GLU A 348 34.55 13.16 20.47
N ARG A 349 34.82 11.89 20.84
CA ARG A 349 36.06 11.20 20.47
C ARG A 349 36.15 10.81 18.99
N GLN A 350 35.05 10.82 18.24
CA GLN A 350 35.01 10.49 16.82
C GLN A 350 35.04 11.73 15.91
N PHE A 351 34.38 12.82 16.30
CA PHE A 351 34.16 14.00 15.45
C PHE A 351 34.40 15.36 16.13
N GLY A 352 34.75 15.37 17.41
CA GLY A 352 34.89 16.57 18.23
C GLY A 352 36.20 16.63 19.01
N ASP A 353 36.14 17.13 20.24
CA ASP A 353 37.33 17.58 20.98
C ASP A 353 37.62 16.73 22.21
N ASN A 354 38.89 16.37 22.41
CA ASN A 354 39.36 15.70 23.62
C ASN A 354 39.06 16.49 24.91
N GLU A 355 38.99 17.82 24.85
CA GLU A 355 38.55 18.63 25.99
C GLU A 355 37.07 18.45 26.31
N ASN A 356 36.20 18.44 25.29
CA ASN A 356 34.77 18.34 25.49
C ASN A 356 34.39 16.91 25.90
N ALA A 357 35.07 15.89 25.35
CA ALA A 357 35.05 14.53 25.88
C ALA A 357 35.42 14.47 27.39
N ARG A 358 36.47 15.17 27.83
CA ARG A 358 36.83 15.29 29.27
C ARG A 358 35.75 16.02 30.08
N LYS A 359 35.14 17.09 29.55
CA LYS A 359 34.03 17.81 30.20
C LYS A 359 32.79 16.91 30.38
N TYR A 360 32.47 16.05 29.41
CA TYR A 360 31.41 15.05 29.56
C TYR A 360 31.80 13.96 30.58
N LEU A 361 33.00 13.37 30.49
CA LEU A 361 33.50 12.38 31.46
C LEU A 361 33.47 12.88 32.91
N ASN A 362 33.92 14.11 33.16
CA ASN A 362 33.88 14.72 34.48
C ASN A 362 32.44 14.91 34.99
N LYS A 363 31.49 15.25 34.11
CA LYS A 363 30.07 15.38 34.48
C LYS A 363 29.43 14.04 34.88
N VAL A 364 29.84 12.91 34.29
CA VAL A 364 29.33 11.57 34.67
C VAL A 364 29.57 11.32 36.16
N ARG A 365 30.81 11.55 36.62
CA ARG A 365 31.24 11.35 38.02
C ARG A 365 30.44 12.14 39.06
N PHE A 366 29.67 13.15 38.65
CA PHE A 366 28.84 13.98 39.52
C PHE A 366 27.33 13.84 39.24
N LYS A 367 26.91 12.97 38.32
CA LYS A 367 25.50 12.79 37.91
C LYS A 367 25.04 11.34 37.75
N CYS A 368 25.96 10.38 37.86
CA CYS A 368 25.73 8.94 37.86
C CYS A 368 26.53 8.32 39.01
#